data_AF-A0A495WJ79-F1
#
_entry.id   AF-A0A495WJ79-F1
#
_cell.length_a   1.000
_cell.length_b   1.000
_cell.length_c   1.000
_cell.angle_alpha   90.00
_cell.angle_beta   90.00
_cell.angle_gamma   90.00
#
_symmetry.space_group_name_H-M   'P 1'
#
loop_
_entity.id
_entity.type
_entity.pdbx_description
1 polymer ?
#
loop_
_entity_poly.entity_id
_entity_poly.type
_entity_poly.pdbx_seq_one_letter_code
_entity_poly.pdbx_strand_id
1 'polypeptide(L)'
;MDKIAMQIRLVKIEELSYRDKTKLGEALKEPVFVKLLLNILPDIGRNIIELIVGVVYHTNSEDLLTYEIKSTFEVGEMEAVVCVRDYSVSVAPELLSILVGVSIGTLRGMLVLKSADSFFGNYPLPIINITELIASLQTETVKQSSYFPFFRFRYE
;
A
#
# COMPACT_ATOMS: atom_id res chain seq x y z
N MET A 1 32.92 -5.15 -12.81
CA MET A 1 31.77 -4.26 -12.56
C MET A 1 31.33 -4.53 -11.14
N ASP A 2 31.66 -3.64 -10.21
CA ASP A 2 31.08 -3.70 -8.88
C ASP A 2 29.57 -3.50 -9.01
N LYS A 3 28.78 -4.50 -8.60
CA LYS A 3 27.35 -4.34 -8.40
C LYS A 3 27.21 -3.40 -7.22
N ILE A 4 27.10 -2.09 -7.48
CA ILE A 4 26.70 -1.14 -6.44
C ILE A 4 25.33 -1.60 -5.96
N ALA A 5 25.24 -1.98 -4.69
CA ALA A 5 23.98 -2.35 -4.07
C ALA A 5 23.08 -1.11 -4.08
N MET A 6 21.89 -1.23 -4.65
CA MET A 6 20.89 -0.15 -4.68
C MET A 6 20.62 0.33 -3.25
N GLN A 7 20.97 1.59 -2.96
CA GLN A 7 20.81 2.19 -1.64
C GLN A 7 19.42 2.83 -1.54
N ILE A 8 18.60 2.32 -0.62
CA ILE A 8 17.25 2.83 -0.34
C ILE A 8 17.16 3.14 1.15
N ARG A 9 16.62 4.31 1.48
CA ARG A 9 16.36 4.71 2.87
C ARG A 9 14.88 5.05 3.04
N LEU A 10 14.22 4.44 4.02
CA LEU A 10 12.92 4.90 4.50
C LEU A 10 13.14 6.15 5.38
N VAL A 11 12.69 7.30 4.89
CA VAL A 11 12.92 8.60 5.52
C VAL A 11 11.83 8.93 6.52
N LYS A 12 10.58 8.68 6.14
CA LYS A 12 9.41 9.09 6.93
C LYS A 12 8.23 8.15 6.70
N ILE A 13 7.43 7.96 7.73
CA ILE A 13 6.10 7.36 7.65
C ILE A 13 5.11 8.38 8.23
N GLU A 14 3.99 8.59 7.54
CA GLU A 14 2.94 9.51 7.95
C GLU A 14 1.58 8.81 7.86
N GLU A 15 0.75 8.98 8.89
CA GLU A 15 -0.68 8.65 8.80
C GLU A 15 -1.38 9.75 7.99
N LEU A 16 -2.12 9.35 6.95
CA LEU A 16 -2.90 10.30 6.14
C LEU A 16 -4.37 10.33 6.55
N SER A 17 -4.96 9.16 6.76
CA SER A 17 -6.35 9.06 7.19
C SER A 17 -6.62 7.75 7.90
N TYR A 18 -7.49 7.79 8.91
CA TYR A 18 -8.09 6.62 9.56
C TYR A 18 -9.58 6.91 9.77
N ARG A 19 -10.44 6.03 9.28
CA ARG A 19 -11.89 6.09 9.46
C ARG A 19 -12.42 4.69 9.74
N ASP A 20 -12.95 4.48 10.94
CA ASP A 20 -13.68 3.29 11.33
C ASP A 20 -15.15 3.68 11.59
N LYS A 21 -16.07 3.07 10.85
CA LYS A 21 -17.51 3.29 11.02
C LYS A 21 -18.16 2.27 11.95
N THR A 22 -17.44 1.22 12.32
CA THR A 22 -17.96 0.13 13.13
C THR A 22 -17.84 0.44 14.61
N LYS A 23 -18.72 -0.17 15.42
CA LYS A 23 -18.63 -0.10 16.88
C LYS A 23 -18.17 -1.44 17.44
N LEU A 24 -17.44 -1.39 18.55
CA LEU A 24 -17.06 -2.60 19.27
C LEU A 24 -18.32 -3.39 19.67
N GLY A 25 -18.36 -4.69 19.36
CA GLY A 25 -19.50 -5.58 19.61
C GLY A 25 -20.61 -5.54 18.55
N GLU A 26 -20.42 -4.79 17.46
CA GLU A 26 -21.32 -4.83 16.31
C GLU A 26 -21.22 -6.18 15.58
N ALA A 27 -22.35 -6.73 15.16
CA ALA A 27 -22.41 -7.95 14.36
C ALA A 27 -22.60 -7.59 12.89
N LEU A 28 -21.64 -7.94 12.05
CA LEU A 28 -21.74 -7.72 10.61
C LEU A 28 -22.71 -8.73 9.98
N LYS A 29 -23.60 -8.22 9.13
CA LYS A 29 -24.61 -9.03 8.43
C LYS A 29 -24.13 -9.54 7.07
N GLU A 30 -23.03 -8.99 6.58
CA GLU A 30 -22.46 -9.27 5.27
C GLU A 30 -20.99 -9.67 5.42
N PRO A 31 -20.47 -10.49 4.49
CA PRO A 31 -19.05 -10.77 4.43
C PRO A 31 -18.27 -9.47 4.19
N VAL A 32 -17.17 -9.31 4.92
CA VAL A 32 -16.22 -8.22 4.72
C VAL A 32 -15.20 -8.63 3.68
N PHE A 33 -14.82 -7.69 2.81
CA PHE A 33 -13.79 -7.81 1.81
C PHE A 33 -12.73 -6.73 2.01
N VAL A 34 -11.52 -6.97 1.50
CA VAL A 34 -10.38 -6.06 1.67
C VAL A 34 -9.89 -5.60 0.29
N LYS A 35 -9.81 -4.29 0.11
CA LYS A 35 -9.17 -3.64 -1.04
C LYS A 35 -7.88 -2.98 -0.62
N LEU A 36 -6.91 -2.95 -1.53
CA LEU A 36 -5.67 -2.20 -1.36
C LEU A 36 -5.66 -1.01 -2.31
N LEU A 37 -5.15 0.10 -1.80
CA LEU A 37 -4.89 1.33 -2.52
C LEU A 37 -3.38 1.50 -2.62
N LEU A 38 -2.89 1.84 -3.81
CA LEU A 38 -1.48 2.12 -4.05
C LEU A 38 -1.35 3.33 -4.96
N ASN A 39 -0.53 4.30 -4.55
CA ASN A 39 -0.16 5.43 -5.38
C ASN A 39 1.32 5.76 -5.21
N ILE A 40 2.05 5.81 -6.32
CA ILE A 40 3.51 6.02 -6.36
C ILE A 40 3.75 7.41 -6.94
N LEU A 41 4.45 8.25 -6.17
CA LEU A 41 4.73 9.64 -6.49
C LEU A 41 6.25 9.86 -6.48
N PRO A 42 6.95 9.71 -7.62
CA PRO A 42 8.36 9.98 -7.72
C PRO A 42 8.65 11.50 -7.82
N ASP A 43 9.70 11.94 -7.14
CA ASP A 43 10.34 13.24 -7.30
C ASP A 43 11.82 13.02 -7.63
N ILE A 44 12.12 12.98 -8.94
CA ILE A 44 13.46 12.71 -9.47
C ILE A 44 14.45 13.80 -9.02
N GLY A 45 14.02 15.07 -8.98
CA GLY A 45 14.88 16.19 -8.62
C GLY A 45 15.37 16.13 -7.16
N ARG A 46 14.67 15.40 -6.31
CA ARG A 46 15.02 15.21 -4.89
C ARG A 46 15.48 13.79 -4.57
N ASN A 47 15.51 12.88 -5.55
CA ASN A 47 15.73 11.45 -5.35
C ASN A 47 14.77 10.82 -4.33
N ILE A 48 13.51 11.28 -4.32
CA ILE A 48 12.49 10.85 -3.37
C ILE A 48 11.40 10.07 -4.10
N ILE A 49 10.90 9.00 -3.47
CA ILE A 49 9.64 8.37 -3.84
C ILE A 49 8.71 8.42 -2.64
N GLU A 50 7.56 9.06 -2.81
CA GLU A 50 6.47 8.93 -1.86
C GLU A 50 5.53 7.81 -2.32
N LEU A 51 5.23 6.88 -1.40
CA LEU A 51 4.31 5.78 -1.64
C LEU A 51 3.14 5.89 -0.68
N ILE A 52 1.96 6.13 -1.23
CA ILE A 52 0.72 6.09 -0.47
C ILE A 52 0.15 4.69 -0.59
N VAL A 53 0.00 4.02 0.54
CA VAL A 53 -0.68 2.73 0.63
C VAL A 53 -1.91 2.88 1.52
N GLY A 54 -3.00 2.26 1.09
CA GLY A 54 -4.25 2.25 1.83
C GLY A 54 -4.89 0.89 1.86
N VAL A 55 -5.75 0.70 2.85
CA VAL A 55 -6.63 -0.47 2.95
C VAL A 55 -8.06 0.01 3.13
N VAL A 56 -8.98 -0.68 2.47
CA VAL A 56 -10.42 -0.51 2.68
C VAL A 56 -11.04 -1.85 3.02
N TYR A 57 -11.64 -1.95 4.21
CA TYR A 57 -12.52 -3.06 4.58
C TYR A 57 -13.94 -2.64 4.21
N HIS A 58 -14.63 -3.45 3.42
CA HIS A 58 -15.94 -3.10 2.91
C HIS A 58 -16.87 -4.31 2.81
N THR A 59 -18.17 -4.09 2.89
CA THR A 59 -19.20 -5.05 2.49
C THR A 59 -19.60 -4.79 1.04
N ASN A 60 -20.67 -5.42 0.53
CA ASN A 60 -21.19 -5.01 -0.77
C ASN A 60 -21.91 -3.66 -0.71
N SER A 61 -22.35 -3.27 0.48
CA SER A 61 -23.19 -2.09 0.71
C SER A 61 -22.38 -0.84 1.07
N GLU A 62 -21.26 -0.98 1.78
CA GLU A 62 -20.48 0.17 2.24
C GLU A 62 -19.03 -0.14 2.61
N ASP A 63 -18.20 0.91 2.64
CA ASP A 63 -16.88 0.88 3.26
C ASP A 63 -17.01 1.04 4.77
N LEU A 64 -16.44 0.09 5.52
CA LEU A 64 -16.47 0.01 6.98
C LEU A 64 -15.24 0.65 7.62
N LEU A 65 -14.06 0.34 7.10
CA LEU A 65 -12.77 0.89 7.55
C LEU A 65 -11.99 1.40 6.35
N THR A 66 -11.45 2.61 6.46
CA THR A 66 -10.43 3.12 5.54
C THR A 66 -9.22 3.56 6.35
N TYR A 67 -8.04 3.11 5.94
CA TYR A 67 -6.79 3.54 6.56
C TYR A 67 -5.71 3.74 5.51
N GLU A 68 -5.03 4.89 5.54
CA GLU A 68 -4.01 5.27 4.57
C GLU A 68 -2.78 5.83 5.27
N ILE A 69 -1.61 5.40 4.80
CA ILE A 69 -0.32 5.94 5.21
C ILE A 69 0.47 6.37 3.98
N LYS A 70 1.41 7.29 4.21
CA LYS A 70 2.43 7.68 3.23
C LYS A 70 3.80 7.28 3.76
N SER A 71 4.56 6.57 2.94
CA SER A 71 5.96 6.25 3.20
C SER A 71 6.83 7.04 2.24
N THR A 72 7.79 7.80 2.77
CA THR A 72 8.75 8.58 1.98
C THR A 72 10.07 7.85 1.95
N PHE A 73 10.53 7.53 0.75
CA PHE A 73 11.79 6.85 0.50
C PHE A 73 12.76 7.79 -0.22
N GLU A 74 14.03 7.65 0.09
CA GLU A 74 15.13 8.23 -0.69
C GLU A 74 15.86 7.10 -1.40
N VAL A 75 16.10 7.27 -2.70
CA VAL A 75 16.68 6.25 -3.58
C VAL A 75 17.95 6.80 -4.20
N GLY A 76 19.09 6.17 -3.91
CA GLY A 76 20.35 6.51 -4.55
C GLY A 76 20.30 6.23 -6.06
N GLU A 77 20.81 7.16 -6.87
CA GLU A 77 20.87 7.03 -8.34
C GLU A 77 19.50 6.75 -8.98
N MET A 78 18.46 7.47 -8.56
CA MET A 78 17.07 7.23 -8.96
C MET A 78 16.85 7.24 -10.48
N GLU A 79 17.58 8.07 -11.23
CA GLU A 79 17.53 8.12 -12.70
C GLU A 79 17.88 6.79 -13.39
N ALA A 80 18.67 5.93 -12.73
CA ALA A 80 19.04 4.62 -13.27
C ALA A 80 17.91 3.57 -13.13
N VAL A 81 16.97 3.78 -12.21
CA VAL A 81 15.95 2.79 -11.80
C VAL A 81 14.51 3.29 -11.90
N VAL A 82 14.32 4.59 -12.18
CA VAL A 82 13.02 5.21 -12.40
C VAL A 82 13.03 6.00 -13.70
N CYS A 83 12.17 5.60 -14.63
CA CYS A 83 11.91 6.34 -15.86
C CYS A 83 10.57 7.07 -15.74
N VAL A 84 10.58 8.40 -15.86
CA VAL A 84 9.38 9.21 -16.02
C VAL A 84 9.27 9.60 -17.50
N ARG A 85 8.23 9.12 -18.21
CA ARG A 85 7.96 9.49 -19.60
C ARG A 85 6.52 9.99 -19.71
N ASP A 86 6.36 11.23 -20.16
CA ASP A 86 5.09 11.94 -20.33
C ASP A 86 4.20 11.87 -19.07
N TYR A 87 3.24 10.93 -19.04
CA TYR A 87 2.28 10.70 -17.96
C TYR A 87 2.46 9.32 -17.27
N SER A 88 3.56 8.63 -17.55
CA SER A 88 3.84 7.29 -17.04
C SER A 88 5.11 7.29 -16.19
N VAL A 89 4.99 6.71 -15.00
CA VAL A 89 6.11 6.42 -14.11
C VAL A 89 6.41 4.93 -14.23
N SER A 90 7.62 4.59 -14.66
CA SER A 90 8.11 3.22 -14.66
C SER A 90 9.21 3.10 -13.61
N VAL A 91 8.98 2.23 -12.63
CA VAL A 91 9.94 1.89 -11.56
C VAL A 91 10.44 0.48 -11.82
N ALA A 92 11.74 0.24 -11.67
CA ALA A 92 12.31 -1.09 -11.77
C ALA A 92 11.56 -2.09 -10.86
N PRO A 93 11.20 -3.30 -11.35
CA PRO A 93 10.37 -4.26 -10.58
C PRO A 93 10.95 -4.61 -9.20
N GLU A 94 12.27 -4.69 -9.10
CA GLU A 94 13.00 -4.99 -7.87
C GLU A 94 12.85 -3.86 -6.84
N LEU A 95 13.01 -2.60 -7.29
CA LEU A 95 12.78 -1.42 -6.45
C LEU A 95 11.33 -1.35 -6.01
N LEU A 96 10.39 -1.52 -6.95
CA LEU A 96 8.96 -1.46 -6.66
C LEU A 96 8.54 -2.52 -5.63
N SER A 97 9.07 -3.74 -5.74
CA SER A 97 8.80 -4.83 -4.78
C SER A 97 9.25 -4.47 -3.36
N ILE A 98 10.41 -3.81 -3.22
CA ILE A 98 10.93 -3.36 -1.92
C ILE A 98 10.02 -2.26 -1.35
N LEU A 99 9.73 -1.22 -2.13
CA LEU A 99 8.94 -0.06 -1.66
C LEU A 99 7.54 -0.50 -1.22
N VAL A 100 6.87 -1.32 -2.04
CA VAL A 100 5.53 -1.85 -1.78
C VAL A 100 5.53 -2.79 -0.59
N GLY A 101 6.49 -3.72 -0.52
CA GLY A 101 6.60 -4.66 0.60
C GLY A 101 6.80 -3.97 1.94
N VAL A 102 7.70 -2.98 2.01
CA VAL A 102 7.95 -2.19 3.22
C VAL A 102 6.71 -1.38 3.60
N SER A 103 6.06 -0.72 2.64
CA SER A 103 4.90 0.14 2.92
C SER A 103 3.68 -0.67 3.38
N ILE A 104 3.38 -1.80 2.74
CA ILE A 104 2.29 -2.70 3.16
C ILE A 104 2.59 -3.32 4.53
N GLY A 105 3.83 -3.74 4.78
CA GLY A 105 4.25 -4.25 6.09
C GLY A 105 4.06 -3.21 7.20
N THR A 106 4.41 -1.95 6.91
CA THR A 106 4.22 -0.81 7.81
C THR A 106 2.73 -0.53 8.04
N LEU A 107 1.93 -0.44 6.97
CA LEU A 107 0.48 -0.24 7.04
C LEU A 107 -0.17 -1.30 7.93
N ARG A 108 0.19 -2.57 7.75
CA ARG A 108 -0.31 -3.68 8.58
C ARG A 108 0.03 -3.49 10.06
N GLY A 109 1.27 -3.15 10.38
CA GLY A 109 1.70 -2.95 11.77
C GLY A 109 0.96 -1.79 12.43
N MET A 110 0.87 -0.65 11.74
CA MET A 110 0.14 0.51 12.26
C MET A 110 -1.37 0.26 12.37
N LEU A 111 -1.95 -0.46 11.41
CA LEU A 111 -3.36 -0.81 11.43
C LEU A 111 -3.72 -1.63 12.68
N VAL A 112 -2.92 -2.66 13.01
CA VAL A 112 -3.14 -3.49 14.21
C VAL A 112 -3.14 -2.65 15.48
N LEU A 113 -2.25 -1.67 15.58
CA LEU A 113 -2.20 -0.76 16.74
C LEU A 113 -3.42 0.16 16.79
N LYS A 114 -3.90 0.63 15.63
CA LYS A 114 -5.05 1.54 15.56
C LYS A 114 -6.39 0.85 15.76
N SER A 115 -6.53 -0.39 15.31
CA SER A 115 -7.76 -1.16 15.45
C SER A 115 -7.85 -1.97 16.74
N ALA A 116 -6.85 -1.93 17.62
CA ALA A 116 -6.77 -2.78 18.81
C ALA A 116 -8.05 -2.78 19.67
N ASP A 117 -8.69 -1.61 19.82
CA ASP A 117 -9.92 -1.43 20.61
C ASP A 117 -11.18 -1.28 19.73
N SER A 118 -11.12 -1.69 18.45
CA SER A 118 -12.24 -1.62 17.50
C SER A 118 -12.70 -3.01 17.05
N PHE A 119 -13.80 -3.08 16.30
CA PHE A 119 -14.26 -4.33 15.68
C PHE A 119 -13.13 -5.02 14.88
N PHE A 120 -12.28 -4.23 14.24
CA PHE A 120 -11.17 -4.71 13.41
C PHE A 120 -9.91 -5.13 14.19
N GLY A 121 -9.93 -5.11 15.53
CA GLY A 121 -8.79 -5.52 16.36
C GLY A 121 -8.38 -6.98 16.14
N ASN A 122 -9.35 -7.84 15.83
CA ASN A 122 -9.13 -9.26 15.55
C ASN A 122 -9.01 -9.58 14.05
N TYR A 123 -9.01 -8.55 13.19
CA TYR A 123 -9.06 -8.70 11.74
C TYR A 123 -7.87 -8.00 11.06
N PRO A 124 -6.63 -8.49 11.30
CA PRO A 124 -5.42 -7.87 10.77
C PRO A 124 -5.38 -7.93 9.24
N LEU A 125 -4.67 -6.98 8.62
CA LEU A 125 -4.49 -6.98 7.16
C LEU A 125 -3.86 -8.32 6.70
N PRO A 126 -4.47 -9.02 5.71
CA PRO A 126 -3.95 -10.28 5.20
C PRO A 126 -2.53 -10.16 4.62
N ILE A 127 -1.81 -11.29 4.58
CA ILE A 127 -0.52 -11.38 3.89
C ILE A 127 -0.77 -11.33 2.38
N ILE A 128 -0.07 -10.42 1.70
CA ILE A 128 -0.22 -10.19 0.27
C ILE A 128 1.03 -10.71 -0.44
N ASN A 129 0.84 -11.46 -1.52
CA ASN A 129 1.94 -11.85 -2.40
C ASN A 129 2.37 -10.63 -3.22
N ILE A 130 3.46 -9.98 -2.78
CA ILE A 130 3.97 -8.77 -3.41
C ILE A 130 4.37 -9.02 -4.87
N THR A 131 4.94 -10.18 -5.19
CA THR A 131 5.34 -10.52 -6.56
C THR A 131 4.14 -10.54 -7.51
N GLU A 132 3.03 -11.15 -7.09
CA GLU A 132 1.79 -11.17 -7.89
C GLU A 132 1.16 -9.76 -7.99
N LEU A 133 1.19 -8.98 -6.91
CA LEU A 133 0.74 -7.59 -6.90
C LEU A 133 1.54 -6.72 -7.89
N ILE A 134 2.87 -6.87 -7.92
CA ILE A 134 3.70 -6.14 -8.88
C ILE A 134 3.40 -6.60 -10.31
N ALA A 135 3.20 -7.89 -10.55
CA ALA A 135 2.86 -8.39 -11.87
C ALA A 135 1.53 -7.81 -12.38
N SER A 136 0.50 -7.72 -11.53
CA SER A 136 -0.78 -7.10 -11.93
C SER A 136 -0.68 -5.59 -12.18
N LEU A 137 0.17 -4.90 -11.42
CA LEU A 137 0.48 -3.48 -11.61
C LEU A 137 1.19 -3.19 -12.94
N GLN A 138 1.92 -4.17 -13.50
CA GLN A 138 2.62 -4.01 -14.78
C GLN A 138 1.72 -4.27 -15.99
N THR A 139 0.69 -5.10 -15.84
CA THR A 139 -0.27 -5.42 -16.91
C THR A 139 -1.34 -4.34 -17.09
N GLU A 140 -1.66 -3.61 -16.03
CA GLU A 140 -2.52 -2.45 -16.10
C GLU A 140 -1.63 -1.21 -16.25
N THR A 141 -1.87 -0.37 -17.25
CA THR A 141 -1.20 0.93 -17.32
C THR A 141 -1.52 1.63 -16.00
N VAL A 142 -0.54 1.78 -15.09
CA VAL A 142 -0.74 2.33 -13.75
C VAL A 142 -1.34 3.72 -13.88
N LYS A 143 -2.67 3.81 -13.91
CA LYS A 143 -3.39 5.05 -13.72
C LYS A 143 -3.26 5.34 -12.23
N GLN A 144 -2.89 6.56 -11.90
CA GLN A 144 -2.92 7.07 -10.53
C GLN A 144 -4.24 6.61 -9.88
N SER A 145 -4.16 5.86 -8.77
CA SER A 145 -5.27 5.16 -8.11
C SER A 145 -5.81 3.87 -8.78
N SER A 146 -4.97 2.87 -8.99
CA SER A 146 -5.49 1.52 -9.27
C SER A 146 -5.97 0.85 -7.99
N TYR A 147 -7.27 0.55 -7.92
CA TYR A 147 -7.91 -0.23 -6.87
C TYR A 147 -7.76 -1.71 -7.22
N PHE A 148 -6.97 -2.46 -6.46
CA PHE A 148 -6.91 -3.91 -6.67
C PHE A 148 -7.68 -4.63 -5.57
N PRO A 149 -8.82 -5.28 -5.90
CA PRO A 149 -9.41 -6.27 -5.02
C PRO A 149 -8.53 -7.52 -5.09
N PHE A 150 -7.45 -7.56 -4.30
CA PHE A 150 -6.48 -8.65 -4.37
C PHE A 150 -6.95 -9.93 -3.68
N PHE A 151 -7.93 -9.83 -2.78
CA PHE A 151 -8.21 -10.96 -1.90
C PHE A 151 -9.65 -10.98 -1.38
N ARG A 152 -10.28 -12.15 -1.49
CA ARG A 152 -11.60 -12.44 -0.92
C ARG A 152 -11.42 -13.15 0.43
N PHE A 153 -10.97 -12.41 1.46
CA PHE A 153 -10.86 -12.95 2.81
C PHE A 153 -12.22 -12.78 3.46
N ARG A 154 -12.91 -13.87 3.78
CA ARG A 154 -14.16 -13.79 4.53
C ARG A 154 -13.83 -13.87 6.00
N TYR A 155 -14.07 -12.78 6.72
CA TYR A 155 -14.20 -12.82 8.17
C TYR A 155 -15.63 -13.29 8.50
N GLU A 156 -15.74 -14.38 9.27
CA GLU A 156 -17.01 -14.87 9.84
C GLU A 156 -17.26 -14.23 11.22
#